data_AF-A0A7W1HD74-F1
#
_entry.id   AF-A0A7W1HD74-F1
#
_cell.length_a   1.000
_cell.length_b   1.000
_cell.length_c   1.000
_cell.angle_alpha   90.00
_cell.angle_beta   90.00
_cell.angle_gamma   90.00
#
_symmetry.space_group_name_H-M   'P 1'
#
loop_
_entity.id
_entity.type
_entity.pdbx_description
1 polymer ?
#
loop_
_entity_poly.entity_id
_entity_poly.type
_entity_poly.pdbx_seq_one_letter_code
_entity_poly.pdbx_strand_id
1 'polypeptide(L)'
;MIFIHQRKKYLGKTAVKIVRAIERDTAEYENQMGTIREFLIRSLTRMADRIPERELDVSPHLSDETIAFNYLCLLDNYEIGTFYDTRSASAPTHSGR
;
A
#
# COMPACT_ATOMS: atom_id res chain seq x y z
N MET A 1 0.89 7.18 8.92
CA MET A 1 0.81 5.83 8.33
C MET A 1 2.20 5.23 8.22
N ILE A 2 2.29 3.92 8.44
CA ILE A 2 3.54 3.16 8.43
C ILE A 2 3.28 1.85 7.67
N PHE A 3 4.20 1.45 6.81
CA PHE A 3 4.21 0.12 6.23
C PHE A 3 5.56 -0.56 6.47
N ILE A 4 5.54 -1.83 6.84
CA ILE A 4 6.73 -2.62 7.14
C ILE A 4 6.79 -3.79 6.17
N HIS A 5 7.86 -3.87 5.38
CA HIS A 5 8.07 -4.93 4.40
C HIS A 5 9.55 -5.32 4.38
N GLN A 6 9.85 -6.62 4.45
CA GLN A 6 11.22 -7.15 4.44
C GLN A 6 12.18 -6.44 5.42
N ARG A 7 11.71 -6.20 6.65
CA ARG A 7 12.44 -5.48 7.73
C ARG A 7 12.73 -4.00 7.43
N LYS A 8 12.25 -3.46 6.30
CA LYS A 8 12.28 -2.02 5.99
C LYS A 8 10.98 -1.36 6.45
N LYS A 9 11.10 -0.11 6.87
CA LYS A 9 9.98 0.71 7.36
C LYS A 9 9.77 1.90 6.42
N TYR A 10 8.56 2.01 5.88
CA TYR A 10 8.13 3.09 5.00
C TYR A 10 7.17 4.00 5.75
N LEU A 11 7.50 5.30 5.80
CA LEU A 11 6.73 6.31 6.51
C LEU A 11 6.09 7.27 5.51
N GLY A 12 4.80 7.56 5.68
CA GLY A 12 4.10 8.50 4.82
C GLY A 12 2.91 9.16 5.49
N LYS A 13 2.61 10.39 5.05
CA LYS A 13 1.36 11.09 5.38
C LYS A 13 0.18 10.56 4.55
N THR A 14 0.47 9.96 3.41
CA THR A 14 -0.51 9.40 2.45
C THR A 14 -0.05 8.01 2.01
N ALA A 15 -1.00 7.16 1.62
CA ALA A 15 -0.71 5.82 1.12
C ALA A 15 0.13 5.89 -0.17
N VAL A 16 -0.14 6.85 -1.05
CA VAL A 16 0.67 7.09 -2.26
C VAL A 16 2.13 7.34 -1.90
N LYS A 17 2.43 8.12 -0.84
CA LYS A 17 3.83 8.38 -0.45
C LYS A 17 4.55 7.11 0.01
N ILE A 18 3.85 6.23 0.70
CA ILE A 18 4.39 4.93 1.12
C ILE A 18 4.65 4.06 -0.11
N VAL A 19 3.66 3.93 -1.01
CA VAL A 19 3.80 3.12 -2.22
C VAL A 19 4.90 3.64 -3.14
N ARG A 20 5.04 4.97 -3.32
CA ARG A 20 6.16 5.57 -4.06
C ARG A 20 7.51 5.33 -3.38
N ALA A 21 7.56 5.23 -2.05
CA ALA A 21 8.80 4.89 -1.35
C ALA A 21 9.16 3.41 -1.56
N ILE A 22 8.17 2.51 -1.58
CA ILE A 22 8.36 1.09 -1.94
C ILE A 22 8.84 0.97 -3.39
N GLU A 23 8.19 1.66 -4.32
CA GLU A 23 8.59 1.69 -5.74
C GLU A 23 10.05 2.09 -5.92
N ARG A 24 10.50 3.16 -5.25
CA ARG A 24 11.89 3.62 -5.29
C ARG A 24 12.88 2.63 -4.70
N ASP A 25 12.50 1.91 -3.64
CA ASP A 25 13.36 0.91 -3.01
C ASP A 25 13.40 -0.40 -3.80
N THR A 26 12.35 -0.67 -4.58
CA THR A 26 12.25 -1.82 -5.50
C THR A 26 12.90 -1.52 -6.86
N ALA A 27 13.41 -0.30 -7.06
CA ALA A 27 13.98 0.14 -8.33
C ALA A 27 15.36 -0.48 -8.59
N GLU A 28 15.35 -1.78 -8.89
CA GLU A 28 16.29 -2.42 -9.82
C GLU A 28 16.12 -1.90 -11.26
N TYR A 29 15.17 -0.98 -11.52
CA TYR A 29 14.90 -0.45 -12.86
C TYR A 29 15.03 1.07 -12.86
N GLU A 30 16.22 1.53 -13.23
CA GLU A 30 16.44 2.87 -13.76
C GLU A 30 15.39 3.16 -14.85
N ASN A 31 14.64 4.27 -14.73
CA ASN A 31 13.86 4.91 -15.80
C ASN A 31 12.36 4.63 -16.01
N GLN A 32 11.58 4.14 -15.05
CA GLN A 32 10.11 4.26 -15.19
C GLN A 32 9.39 4.62 -13.89
N MET A 33 9.24 5.91 -13.61
CA MET A 33 8.13 6.38 -12.77
C MET A 33 6.92 6.63 -13.66
N GLY A 34 6.21 5.53 -13.97
CA GLY A 34 4.86 5.62 -14.51
C GLY A 34 3.88 6.17 -13.48
N THR A 35 2.60 6.14 -13.84
CA THR A 35 1.50 6.39 -12.91
C THR A 35 1.54 5.40 -11.74
N ILE A 36 0.97 5.79 -10.59
CA ILE A 36 0.91 4.90 -9.43
C ILE A 36 0.16 3.60 -9.76
N ARG A 37 -0.85 3.69 -10.63
CA ARG A 37 -1.68 2.55 -11.05
C ARG A 37 -0.85 1.53 -11.82
N GLU A 38 -0.01 1.97 -12.75
CA GLU A 38 0.89 1.08 -13.49
C GLU A 38 1.85 0.35 -12.56
N PHE A 39 2.40 1.05 -11.55
CA PHE A 39 3.22 0.42 -10.53
C PHE A 39 2.43 -0.65 -9.75
N LEU A 40 1.23 -0.31 -9.27
CA LEU A 40 0.40 -1.21 -8.47
C LEU A 40 -0.01 -2.47 -9.25
N ILE A 41 -0.45 -2.31 -10.50
CA ILE A 41 -0.79 -3.44 -11.38
C ILE A 41 0.44 -4.34 -11.56
N ARG A 42 1.58 -3.78 -11.95
CA ARG A 42 2.82 -4.54 -12.14
C ARG A 42 3.24 -5.28 -10.88
N SER A 43 3.10 -4.63 -9.72
CA SER A 43 3.45 -5.24 -8.45
C SER A 43 2.56 -6.45 -8.16
N LEU A 44 1.25 -6.33 -8.36
CA LEU A 44 0.32 -7.44 -8.21
C LEU A 44 0.53 -8.56 -9.22
N THR A 45 0.78 -8.25 -10.49
CA THR A 45 1.08 -9.28 -11.50
C THR A 45 2.29 -10.13 -11.09
N ARG A 46 3.31 -9.54 -10.45
CA ARG A 46 4.47 -10.27 -9.91
C ARG A 46 4.14 -11.17 -8.71
N MET A 47 3.06 -10.86 -8.00
CA MET A 47 2.56 -11.61 -6.85
C MET A 47 1.30 -12.41 -7.20
N ALA A 48 1.01 -12.63 -8.49
CA ALA A 48 -0.22 -13.30 -8.92
C ALA A 48 -0.34 -14.74 -8.39
N ASP A 49 0.77 -15.36 -8.00
CA ASP A 49 0.83 -16.65 -7.31
C ASP A 49 0.32 -16.59 -5.86
N ARG A 50 0.29 -15.39 -5.25
CA ARG A 50 -0.12 -15.16 -3.85
C ARG A 50 -1.39 -14.34 -3.73
N ILE A 51 -1.52 -13.28 -4.52
CA ILE A 51 -2.61 -12.32 -4.48
C ILE A 51 -3.29 -12.30 -5.84
N PRO A 52 -4.57 -12.69 -5.94
CA PRO A 52 -5.32 -12.55 -7.18
C PRO A 52 -5.46 -11.07 -7.57
N GLU A 53 -5.16 -10.73 -8.82
CA GLU A 53 -5.22 -9.34 -9.31
C GLU A 53 -6.61 -8.69 -9.15
N ARG A 54 -7.68 -9.50 -9.17
CA ARG A 54 -9.08 -9.07 -8.94
C ARG A 54 -9.34 -8.47 -7.56
N GLU A 55 -8.47 -8.69 -6.58
CA GLU A 55 -8.62 -8.18 -5.22
C GLU A 55 -8.33 -6.68 -5.12
N LEU A 56 -7.62 -6.10 -6.11
CA LEU A 56 -7.38 -4.66 -6.16
C LEU A 56 -8.24 -4.01 -7.24
N ASP A 57 -9.20 -3.19 -6.79
CA ASP A 57 -9.93 -2.31 -7.70
C ASP A 57 -9.05 -1.12 -8.12
N VAL A 58 -8.65 -1.10 -9.39
CA VAL A 58 -7.89 -0.01 -10.04
C VAL A 58 -8.76 0.89 -10.90
N SER A 59 -10.09 0.85 -10.71
CA SER A 59 -11.07 1.61 -11.47
C SER A 59 -10.72 3.11 -11.57
N PRO A 60 -10.93 3.75 -12.73
CA PRO A 60 -10.68 5.18 -12.91
C PRO A 60 -11.49 6.07 -11.94
N HIS A 61 -12.58 5.54 -11.38
CA HIS A 61 -13.42 6.25 -10.40
C HIS A 61 -12.79 6.36 -9.01
N LEU A 62 -11.81 5.51 -8.68
CA LEU A 62 -11.10 5.57 -7.41
C LEU A 62 -9.94 6.55 -7.48
N SER A 63 -9.70 7.28 -6.39
CA SER A 63 -8.52 8.15 -6.30
C SER A 63 -7.25 7.32 -6.15
N ASP A 64 -6.13 7.85 -6.62
CA ASP A 64 -4.82 7.23 -6.46
C ASP A 64 -4.47 6.94 -4.99
N GLU A 65 -4.94 7.78 -4.07
CA GLU A 65 -4.79 7.55 -2.62
C GLU A 65 -5.62 6.35 -2.15
N THR A 66 -6.85 6.21 -2.63
CA THR A 66 -7.72 5.07 -2.29
C THR A 66 -7.13 3.76 -2.81
N ILE A 67 -6.67 3.74 -4.05
CA ILE A 67 -6.09 2.54 -4.67
C ILE A 67 -4.78 2.17 -3.94
N ALA A 68 -3.93 3.14 -3.65
CA ALA A 68 -2.70 2.90 -2.89
C ALA A 68 -2.98 2.39 -1.47
N PHE A 69 -4.01 2.90 -0.80
CA PHE A 69 -4.42 2.43 0.52
C PHE A 69 -4.93 0.98 0.47
N ASN A 70 -5.85 0.69 -0.45
CA ASN A 70 -6.39 -0.67 -0.65
C ASN A 70 -5.27 -1.66 -0.94
N TYR A 71 -4.29 -1.27 -1.74
CA TYR A 71 -3.10 -2.08 -1.99
C TYR A 71 -2.30 -2.39 -0.73
N LEU A 72 -2.02 -1.39 0.14
CA LEU A 72 -1.28 -1.63 1.39
C LEU A 72 -2.06 -2.54 2.35
N CYS A 73 -3.39 -2.39 2.43
CA CYS A 73 -4.24 -3.31 3.18
C CYS A 73 -4.22 -4.72 2.60
N LEU A 74 -4.19 -4.85 1.27
CA LEU A 74 -4.10 -6.14 0.60
C LEU A 74 -2.79 -6.85 0.93
N LEU A 75 -1.66 -6.13 0.94
CA LEU A 75 -0.38 -6.71 1.35
C LEU A 75 -0.36 -7.17 2.82
N ASP A 76 -1.07 -6.45 3.69
CA ASP A 76 -1.22 -6.82 5.11
C ASP A 76 -2.10 -8.07 5.27
N ASN A 77 -3.23 -8.12 4.58
CA ASN A 77 -4.15 -9.26 4.60
C ASN A 77 -3.51 -10.56 4.11
N TYR A 78 -2.56 -10.48 3.18
CA TYR A 78 -1.83 -11.63 2.63
C TYR A 78 -0.46 -11.82 3.30
N GLU A 79 -0.21 -11.19 4.45
CA GLU A 79 1.00 -11.33 5.26
C GLU A 79 2.31 -11.00 4.52
N ILE A 80 2.23 -10.21 3.45
CA ILE A 80 3.39 -9.76 2.66
C ILE A 80 4.11 -8.63 3.39
N GLY A 81 3.37 -7.72 4.03
CA GLY A 81 3.94 -6.67 4.87
C GLY A 81 2.89 -6.02 5.75
N THR A 82 3.29 -5.48 6.90
CA THR A 82 2.34 -4.99 7.90
C THR A 82 2.02 -3.51 7.71
N PHE A 83 0.74 -3.17 7.65
CA PHE A 83 0.27 -1.80 7.51
C PHE A 83 -0.32 -1.24 8.80
N TYR A 84 0.18 -0.10 9.26
CA TYR A 84 -0.33 0.62 10.42
C TYR A 84 -0.89 1.97 9.99
N ASP A 85 -2.22 2.09 9.96
CA ASP A 85 -2.87 3.37 9.78
C ASP A 85 -3.14 4.07 11.11
N THR A 86 -2.25 4.99 11.46
CA THR A 86 -2.39 5.87 12.63
C THR A 86 -3.53 6.88 12.50
N ARG A 87 -4.19 7.00 11.33
CA ARG A 87 -5.43 7.80 11.19
C ARG A 87 -6.65 7.07 11.75
N SER A 88 -6.59 5.74 11.86
CA SER A 88 -7.62 4.89 12.46
C SER A 88 -7.40 4.66 13.96
N ALA A 89 -6.63 5.53 14.61
CA ALA A 89 -6.69 5.67 16.07
C ALA A 89 -7.90 6.55 16.39
N SER A 90 -9.12 6.04 16.18
CA SER A 90 -10.27 6.54 16.91
C SER A 90 -9.95 6.41 18.40
N ALA A 91 -10.11 7.54 19.10
CA ALA A 91 -9.75 7.72 20.50
C ALA A 91 -10.25 6.54 21.38
N PRO A 92 -9.50 6.14 22.42
CA PRO A 92 -10.08 5.28 23.44
C PRO A 92 -11.25 6.05 24.06
N THR A 93 -12.48 5.62 23.79
CA THR A 93 -13.64 6.00 24.59
C THR A 93 -13.45 5.41 25.98
N HIS A 94 -12.69 6.12 26.81
CA HIS A 94 -12.70 5.94 28.24
C HIS A 94 -14.00 6.56 28.78
N SER A 95 -15.11 5.86 28.59
CA SER A 95 -16.30 6.10 29.41
C SER A 95 -16.09 5.37 30.74
N GLY A 96 -15.37 6.04 31.63
CA GLY A 96 -15.33 5.70 33.04
C GLY A 96 -16.58 6.22 33.75
N ARG A 97 -17.11 5.33 34.60
CA ARG A 97 -18.14 5.49 35.64
C ARG A 97 -19.60 5.63 35.22
#